data_AF-A0A819THF4-F1
#
_entry.id   AF-A0A819THF4-F1
#
_cell.length_a   1.000
_cell.length_b   1.000
_cell.length_c   1.000
_cell.angle_alpha   90.00
_cell.angle_beta   90.00
_cell.angle_gamma   90.00
#
_symmetry.space_group_name_H-M   'P 1'
#
loop_
_entity.id
_entity.type
_entity.pdbx_description
1 polymer ?
#
loop_
_entity_poly.entity_id
_entity_poly.type
_entity_poly.pdbx_seq_one_letter_code
_entity_poly.pdbx_strand_id
1 'polypeptide(L)'
;MNGIGTSSVVIVNDNVAGNNSTIEAGTMDLVHSNEIVPTVACHPDYSEVPKRYASFTNWSSEASPTIDEFVRAGFFYTGSKNIVTCFYCGGSLQNWGVNDNPMVEHTRCFSNCGYAKKLCGDELYRTIQESNRTLQELKREAAKNASNLRENSLTLQIPDEATLSRLVAARLDLPVSQRLLDQNFKLSVIKRCWEDQLRLKRNFHSFLFFCTSIRRSNVFRKTTEASVPKIIQEADSINTSSTNQVPQPKPPLDPTIPNACI
;
A
#
# COMPACT_ATOMS: atom_id res chain seq x y z
N MET A 1 6.93 -19.89 -7.81
CA MET A 1 6.04 -18.72 -7.62
C MET A 1 6.93 -17.49 -7.55
N ASN A 2 7.18 -16.84 -8.68
CA ASN A 2 8.08 -15.69 -8.73
C ASN A 2 7.26 -14.46 -8.39
N GLY A 3 7.41 -13.96 -7.15
CA GLY A 3 6.84 -12.70 -6.73
C GLY A 3 7.43 -11.59 -7.60
N ILE A 4 6.58 -10.95 -8.40
CA ILE A 4 6.93 -9.72 -9.09
C ILE A 4 6.99 -8.65 -7.99
N GLY A 5 8.20 -8.41 -7.48
CA GLY A 5 8.46 -7.31 -6.57
C GLY A 5 7.98 -6.02 -7.22
N THR A 6 7.23 -5.21 -6.48
CA THR A 6 6.81 -3.90 -6.96
C THR A 6 8.06 -3.04 -7.12
N SER A 7 8.52 -2.81 -8.35
CA SER A 7 9.67 -1.93 -8.58
C SER A 7 9.39 -0.56 -7.98
N SER A 8 10.32 -0.08 -7.15
CA SER A 8 10.22 1.20 -6.47
C SER A 8 10.82 2.34 -7.30
N VAL A 9 11.30 2.04 -8.51
CA VAL A 9 11.92 3.00 -9.42
C VAL A 9 10.90 4.01 -9.93
N VAL A 10 11.26 5.29 -9.81
CA VAL A 10 10.41 6.41 -10.22
C VAL A 10 11.12 7.32 -11.22
N ILE A 11 10.34 7.90 -12.12
CA ILE A 11 10.78 8.94 -13.04
C ILE A 11 11.04 10.22 -12.25
N VAL A 12 12.20 10.83 -12.49
CA VAL A 12 12.51 12.17 -11.97
C VAL A 12 12.05 13.20 -12.99
N ASN A 13 11.05 14.00 -12.61
CA ASN A 13 10.62 15.16 -13.39
C ASN A 13 11.55 16.33 -13.07
N ASP A 14 12.79 16.27 -13.56
CA ASP A 14 13.60 17.48 -13.59
C ASP A 14 13.06 18.33 -14.74
N ASN A 15 12.44 19.46 -14.41
CA ASN A 15 12.26 20.55 -15.38
C ASN A 15 13.65 20.88 -15.91
N VAL A 16 14.00 20.33 -17.08
CA VAL A 16 15.23 20.69 -17.78
C VAL A 16 15.14 22.19 -18.06
N ALA A 17 15.94 22.93 -17.32
CA ALA A 17 16.11 24.36 -17.45
C ALA A 17 16.46 24.70 -18.90
N GLY A 18 15.61 25.52 -19.50
CA GLY A 18 16.02 26.77 -20.13
C GLY A 18 17.19 26.67 -21.09
N ASN A 19 16.91 26.20 -22.29
CA ASN A 19 17.59 26.65 -23.49
C ASN A 19 17.30 28.15 -23.73
N ASN A 20 18.00 29.04 -23.03
CA ASN A 20 18.19 30.42 -23.46
C ASN A 20 19.52 30.52 -24.21
N SER A 21 19.47 30.41 -25.53
CA SER A 21 20.34 31.14 -26.47
C SER A 21 19.79 30.99 -27.90
N THR A 22 19.08 32.05 -28.31
CA THR A 22 18.90 32.57 -29.67
C THR A 22 18.23 31.66 -30.70
N ILE A 23 16.89 31.69 -30.71
CA ILE A 23 16.08 31.39 -31.89
C ILE A 23 15.94 32.68 -32.71
N GLU A 24 16.53 32.69 -33.91
CA GLU A 24 16.03 33.54 -34.99
C GLU A 24 14.63 33.06 -35.40
N ALA A 25 13.75 34.02 -35.60
CA ALA A 25 12.31 33.89 -35.61
C ALA A 25 11.77 32.91 -36.67
N GLY A 26 10.78 32.10 -36.26
CA GLY A 26 9.95 31.34 -37.19
C GLY A 26 8.96 30.40 -36.51
N THR A 27 7.79 30.95 -36.13
CA THR A 27 6.46 30.31 -36.25
C THR A 27 6.18 28.99 -35.50
N MET A 28 5.47 29.11 -34.36
CA MET A 28 4.32 28.32 -33.87
C MET A 28 4.09 26.88 -34.36
N ASP A 29 3.93 25.89 -33.44
CA ASP A 29 2.59 25.49 -32.93
C ASP A 29 2.68 24.33 -31.90
N LEU A 30 1.74 24.31 -30.96
CA LEU A 30 1.52 23.21 -30.01
C LEU A 30 0.70 22.11 -30.69
N VAL A 31 1.30 20.97 -31.04
CA VAL A 31 0.51 19.79 -31.43
C VAL A 31 1.08 18.47 -30.88
N HIS A 32 0.25 17.86 -30.05
CA HIS A 32 0.19 16.45 -29.73
C HIS A 32 0.06 15.59 -30.99
N SER A 33 1.09 14.82 -31.39
CA SER A 33 1.01 13.49 -32.04
C SER A 33 2.37 13.07 -32.64
N ASN A 34 2.71 11.79 -32.46
CA ASN A 34 3.58 10.88 -33.23
C ASN A 34 4.78 11.41 -34.05
N GLU A 35 5.91 10.71 -33.85
CA GLU A 35 7.14 10.67 -34.68
C GLU A 35 8.08 11.88 -34.66
N ILE A 36 8.95 11.96 -33.64
CA ILE A 36 10.38 12.23 -33.85
C ILE A 36 11.17 11.38 -32.84
N VAL A 37 11.78 10.28 -33.30
CA VAL A 37 12.87 9.65 -32.54
C VAL A 37 14.04 10.65 -32.58
N PRO A 38 14.59 11.11 -31.45
CA PRO A 38 15.75 12.00 -31.47
C PRO A 38 16.87 11.33 -32.28
N THR A 39 17.21 11.84 -33.46
CA THR A 39 18.34 11.33 -34.24
C THR A 39 19.68 11.67 -33.60
N VAL A 40 19.65 12.56 -32.60
CA VAL A 40 20.79 12.98 -31.79
C VAL A 40 20.50 12.70 -30.32
N ALA A 41 21.48 12.16 -29.62
CA ALA A 41 21.39 11.89 -28.18
C ALA A 41 21.23 13.19 -27.39
N CYS A 42 20.36 13.21 -26.38
CA CYS A 42 20.16 14.38 -25.50
C CYS A 42 21.42 14.80 -24.73
N HIS A 43 22.33 13.85 -24.45
CA HIS A 43 23.63 14.10 -23.81
C HIS A 43 24.74 13.45 -24.63
N PRO A 44 25.21 14.10 -25.72
CA PRO A 44 26.25 13.57 -26.59
C PRO A 44 27.57 13.27 -25.86
N ASP A 45 27.90 14.05 -24.83
CA ASP A 45 29.09 13.84 -24.00
C ASP A 45 29.10 12.48 -23.28
N TYR A 46 27.94 11.84 -23.10
CA TYR A 46 27.80 10.52 -22.49
C TYR A 46 27.45 9.42 -23.51
N SER A 47 27.59 9.70 -24.82
CA SER A 47 27.41 8.70 -25.88
C SER A 47 28.45 7.57 -25.81
N GLU A 48 29.67 7.90 -25.39
CA GLU A 48 30.76 6.96 -25.21
C GLU A 48 30.64 6.19 -23.89
N VAL A 49 30.75 4.86 -23.97
CA VAL A 49 30.66 3.95 -22.81
C VAL A 49 31.65 4.33 -21.68
N PRO A 50 32.94 4.63 -21.95
CA PRO A 50 33.88 4.99 -20.89
C PRO A 50 33.49 6.25 -20.12
N LYS A 51 32.92 7.26 -20.79
CA LYS A 51 32.46 8.49 -20.15
C LYS A 51 31.28 8.23 -19.21
N ARG A 52 30.40 7.28 -19.55
CA ARG A 52 29.34 6.83 -18.64
C ARG A 52 29.91 6.13 -17.42
N TYR A 53 30.86 5.20 -17.56
CA TYR A 53 31.51 4.59 -16.39
C TYR A 53 32.19 5.63 -15.50
N ALA A 54 32.91 6.59 -16.09
CA ALA A 54 33.61 7.64 -15.35
C ALA A 54 32.66 8.53 -14.53
N SER A 55 31.37 8.62 -14.89
CA SER A 55 30.39 9.36 -14.10
C SER A 55 30.10 8.74 -12.73
N PHE A 56 30.33 7.44 -12.54
CA PHE A 56 29.98 6.70 -11.31
C PHE A 56 31.08 6.71 -10.23
N THR A 57 32.08 7.59 -10.32
CA THR A 57 33.23 7.65 -9.38
C THR A 57 32.82 7.78 -7.91
N ASN A 58 31.76 8.55 -7.62
CA ASN A 58 31.25 8.77 -6.27
C ASN A 58 29.89 8.10 -6.02
N TRP A 59 29.59 7.02 -6.75
CA TRP A 59 28.33 6.30 -6.61
C TRP A 59 28.34 5.42 -5.36
N SER A 60 27.63 5.83 -4.30
CA SER A 60 27.41 5.01 -3.12
C SER A 60 26.15 4.16 -3.30
N SER A 61 26.32 2.88 -3.57
CA SER A 61 25.20 1.95 -3.79
C SER A 61 25.38 0.70 -2.95
N GLU A 62 24.84 0.72 -1.74
CA GLU A 62 24.73 -0.50 -0.93
C GLU A 62 23.46 -1.32 -1.28
N ALA A 63 22.58 -0.79 -2.15
CA ALA A 63 21.31 -1.46 -2.49
C ALA A 63 20.80 -1.14 -3.91
N SER A 64 21.67 -1.03 -4.93
CA SER A 64 21.26 -0.79 -6.33
C SER A 64 21.94 -1.76 -7.32
N PRO A 65 21.46 -1.82 -8.58
CA PRO A 65 22.08 -2.59 -9.65
C PRO A 65 23.54 -2.22 -9.89
N THR A 66 24.26 -3.07 -10.61
CA THR A 66 25.67 -2.82 -10.91
C THR A 66 25.83 -1.62 -11.84
N ILE A 67 26.93 -0.88 -11.70
CA ILE A 67 27.29 0.24 -12.60
C ILE A 67 27.27 -0.22 -14.07
N ASP A 68 27.74 -1.43 -14.31
CA ASP A 68 27.80 -2.08 -15.60
C ASP A 68 26.42 -2.28 -16.24
N GLU A 69 25.40 -2.67 -15.45
CA GLU A 69 24.01 -2.75 -15.92
C GLU A 69 23.44 -1.38 -16.27
N PHE A 70 23.72 -0.35 -15.47
CA PHE A 70 23.31 1.03 -15.78
C PHE A 70 23.93 1.52 -17.09
N VAL A 71 25.24 1.37 -17.25
CA VAL A 71 25.97 1.85 -18.42
C VAL A 71 25.51 1.16 -19.70
N ARG A 72 25.25 -0.16 -19.66
CA ARG A 72 24.64 -0.91 -20.77
C ARG A 72 23.25 -0.42 -21.12
N ALA A 73 22.43 -0.14 -20.11
CA ALA A 73 21.11 0.45 -20.28
C ALA A 73 21.13 1.92 -20.76
N GLY A 74 22.32 2.50 -20.95
CA GLY A 74 22.50 3.84 -21.49
C GLY A 74 22.48 4.93 -20.43
N PHE A 75 22.61 4.58 -19.16
CA PHE A 75 22.57 5.53 -18.06
C PHE A 75 23.97 6.01 -17.66
N PHE A 76 24.05 7.28 -17.28
CA PHE A 76 25.18 7.87 -16.55
C PHE A 76 24.68 8.43 -15.21
N TYR A 77 25.58 8.52 -14.23
CA TYR A 77 25.27 9.10 -12.93
C TYR A 77 25.27 10.62 -13.00
N THR A 78 24.24 11.26 -12.44
CA THR A 78 24.13 12.73 -12.41
C THR A 78 25.01 13.40 -11.35
N GLY A 79 25.67 12.62 -10.49
CA GLY A 79 26.40 13.14 -9.33
C GLY A 79 25.50 13.42 -8.12
N SER A 80 24.19 13.18 -8.21
CA SER A 80 23.23 13.45 -7.14
C SER A 80 22.46 12.20 -6.70
N LYS A 81 22.52 11.90 -5.38
CA LYS A 81 21.79 10.79 -4.73
C LYS A 81 22.02 9.46 -5.47
N ASN A 82 20.94 8.81 -5.89
CA ASN A 82 20.93 7.61 -6.71
C ASN A 82 20.21 7.85 -8.05
N ILE A 83 20.34 9.06 -8.61
CA ILE A 83 19.69 9.44 -9.86
C ILE A 83 20.61 9.12 -11.04
N VAL A 84 20.09 8.42 -12.03
CA VAL A 84 20.79 8.17 -13.28
C VAL A 84 19.98 8.67 -14.47
N THR A 85 20.65 9.16 -15.50
CA THR A 85 20.03 9.77 -16.68
C THR A 85 20.47 9.07 -17.94
N CYS A 86 19.53 8.79 -18.85
CA CYS A 86 19.86 8.20 -20.13
C CYS A 86 20.53 9.23 -21.04
N PHE A 87 21.69 8.88 -21.62
CA PHE A 87 22.37 9.78 -22.55
C PHE A 87 21.55 10.08 -23.81
N TYR A 88 20.70 9.14 -24.25
CA TYR A 88 19.99 9.23 -25.53
C TYR A 88 18.67 9.99 -25.41
N CYS A 89 17.79 9.59 -24.51
CA CYS A 89 16.47 10.22 -24.35
C CYS A 89 16.40 11.28 -23.24
N GLY A 90 17.46 11.44 -22.44
CA GLY A 90 17.48 12.37 -21.29
C GLY A 90 16.59 11.94 -20.12
N GLY A 91 15.97 10.76 -20.17
CA GLY A 91 15.10 10.27 -19.11
C GLY A 91 15.87 9.93 -17.83
N SER A 92 15.42 10.47 -16.70
CA SER A 92 16.04 10.28 -15.38
C SER A 92 15.22 9.37 -14.48
N LEU A 93 15.89 8.44 -13.80
CA LEU A 93 15.30 7.47 -12.89
C LEU A 93 16.02 7.48 -11.54
N GLN A 94 15.27 7.25 -10.47
CA GLN A 94 15.80 7.16 -9.10
C GLN A 94 15.11 6.05 -8.30
N ASN A 95 15.57 5.87 -7.06
CA ASN A 95 15.02 4.90 -6.10
C ASN A 95 15.19 3.43 -6.54
N TRP A 96 16.39 3.13 -7.03
CA TRP A 96 16.82 1.81 -7.45
C TRP A 96 17.03 0.86 -6.27
N GLY A 97 16.45 -0.32 -6.37
CA GLY A 97 16.71 -1.47 -5.52
C GLY A 97 17.63 -2.48 -6.20
N VAL A 98 18.27 -3.35 -5.40
CA VAL A 98 19.26 -4.34 -5.86
C VAL A 98 18.73 -5.32 -6.91
N ASN A 99 17.41 -5.57 -6.94
CA ASN A 99 16.77 -6.49 -7.87
C ASN A 99 16.12 -5.81 -9.09
N ASP A 100 16.21 -4.48 -9.19
CA ASP A 100 15.67 -3.77 -10.35
C ASP A 100 16.58 -4.00 -11.57
N ASN A 101 16.00 -4.12 -12.76
CA ASN A 101 16.76 -4.26 -13.99
C ASN A 101 16.77 -2.92 -14.76
N PRO A 102 17.92 -2.23 -14.90
CA PRO A 102 17.98 -0.93 -15.56
C PRO A 102 17.39 -0.89 -16.98
N MET A 103 17.56 -1.95 -17.77
CA MET A 103 17.02 -1.98 -19.14
C MET A 103 15.49 -2.12 -19.17
N VAL A 104 14.94 -2.96 -18.27
CA VAL A 104 13.49 -3.14 -18.12
C VAL A 104 12.86 -1.84 -17.65
N GLU A 105 13.44 -1.21 -16.62
CA GLU A 105 12.95 0.04 -16.05
C GLU A 105 13.04 1.20 -17.05
N HIS A 106 14.12 1.28 -17.83
CA HIS A 106 14.25 2.24 -18.91
C HIS A 106 13.15 2.08 -19.96
N THR A 107 12.93 0.85 -20.44
CA THR A 107 11.92 0.54 -21.45
C THR A 107 10.50 0.78 -20.94
N ARG A 108 10.26 0.47 -19.67
CA ARG A 108 8.99 0.70 -18.99
C ARG A 108 8.67 2.19 -18.85
N CYS A 109 9.64 2.97 -18.38
CA CYS A 109 9.44 4.38 -18.05
C CYS A 109 9.50 5.29 -19.28
N PHE A 110 10.34 4.96 -20.27
CA PHE A 110 10.57 5.75 -21.48
C PHE A 110 10.41 4.89 -22.73
N SER A 111 9.19 4.43 -23.00
CA SER A 111 8.86 3.52 -24.11
C SER A 111 9.23 4.04 -25.50
N ASN A 112 9.39 5.36 -25.67
CA ASN A 112 9.77 6.00 -26.93
C ASN A 112 11.30 6.18 -27.09
N CYS A 113 12.11 5.73 -26.13
CA CYS A 113 13.56 5.82 -26.26
C CYS A 113 14.08 4.84 -27.33
N GLY A 114 14.61 5.40 -28.44
CA GLY A 114 15.17 4.61 -29.54
C GLY A 114 16.33 3.69 -29.12
N TYR A 115 17.19 4.14 -28.20
CA TYR A 115 18.27 3.34 -27.65
C TYR A 115 17.74 2.14 -26.84
N ALA A 116 16.80 2.38 -25.92
CA ALA A 116 16.21 1.33 -25.08
C ALA A 116 15.46 0.29 -25.94
N LYS A 117 14.62 0.76 -26.86
CA LYS A 117 13.87 -0.12 -27.78
C LYS A 117 14.80 -1.02 -28.59
N LYS A 118 15.89 -0.45 -29.13
CA LYS A 118 16.87 -1.20 -29.94
C LYS A 118 17.60 -2.29 -29.13
N LEU A 119 18.01 -1.99 -27.90
CA LEU A 119 18.77 -2.96 -27.09
C LEU A 119 17.91 -3.97 -26.34
N CYS A 120 16.68 -3.61 -25.98
CA CYS A 120 15.74 -4.49 -25.31
C CYS A 120 15.29 -5.65 -26.21
N GLY A 121 15.21 -5.40 -27.53
CA GLY A 121 14.68 -6.35 -28.50
C GLY A 121 13.15 -6.34 -28.53
N ASP A 122 12.58 -6.67 -29.70
CA ASP A 122 11.16 -6.47 -29.96
C ASP A 122 10.25 -7.27 -29.02
N GLU A 123 10.60 -8.51 -28.72
CA GLU A 123 9.77 -9.41 -27.90
C GLU A 123 9.69 -8.95 -26.44
N LEU A 124 10.85 -8.66 -25.84
CA LEU A 124 10.92 -8.16 -24.47
C LEU A 124 10.28 -6.77 -24.36
N TYR A 125 10.49 -5.90 -25.36
CA TYR A 125 9.86 -4.59 -25.42
C TYR A 125 8.32 -4.72 -25.38
N ARG A 126 7.74 -5.57 -26.23
CA ARG A 126 6.29 -5.82 -26.26
C ARG A 126 5.77 -6.31 -24.92
N THR A 127 6.43 -7.31 -24.35
CA THR A 127 6.07 -7.90 -23.04
C THR A 127 6.06 -6.84 -21.93
N ILE A 128 7.07 -5.97 -21.90
CA ILE A 128 7.17 -4.88 -20.93
C ILE A 128 6.01 -3.90 -21.12
N GLN A 129 5.74 -3.45 -22.35
CA GLN A 129 4.66 -2.49 -22.63
C GLN A 129 3.27 -3.04 -22.28
N GLU A 130 3.02 -4.31 -22.58
CA GLU A 130 1.77 -4.98 -22.23
C GLU A 130 1.59 -5.10 -20.71
N SER A 131 2.62 -5.56 -20.01
CA SER A 131 2.63 -5.66 -18.55
C SER A 131 2.37 -4.30 -17.89
N ASN A 132 2.97 -3.23 -18.41
CA ASN A 132 2.76 -1.87 -17.91
C ASN A 132 1.32 -1.39 -18.11
N ARG A 133 0.72 -1.66 -19.27
CA ARG A 133 -0.68 -1.31 -19.55
C ARG A 133 -1.61 -2.02 -18.59
N THR A 134 -1.43 -3.33 -18.40
CA THR A 134 -2.21 -4.14 -17.46
C THR A 134 -2.09 -3.61 -16.04
N LEU A 135 -0.87 -3.31 -15.58
CA LEU A 135 -0.65 -2.76 -14.25
C LEU A 135 -1.32 -1.39 -14.06
N GLN A 136 -1.30 -0.53 -15.08
CA GLN A 136 -2.00 0.75 -15.02
C GLN A 136 -3.51 0.59 -14.92
N GLU A 137 -4.10 -0.35 -15.67
CA GLU A 137 -5.55 -0.59 -15.59
C GLU A 137 -5.95 -1.14 -14.22
N LEU A 138 -5.20 -2.12 -13.69
CA LEU A 138 -5.42 -2.64 -12.34
C LEU A 138 -5.33 -1.54 -11.27
N LYS A 139 -4.37 -0.60 -11.40
CA LYS A 139 -4.25 0.55 -10.49
C LYS A 139 -5.46 1.48 -10.59
N ARG A 140 -6.00 1.70 -11.80
CA ARG A 140 -7.21 2.53 -12.00
C ARG A 140 -8.45 1.86 -11.43
N GLU A 141 -8.62 0.56 -11.64
CA GLU A 141 -9.72 -0.21 -11.06
C GLU A 141 -9.64 -0.21 -9.54
N ALA A 142 -8.46 -0.41 -8.96
CA ALA A 142 -8.26 -0.32 -7.52
C ALA A 142 -8.61 1.07 -6.97
N ALA A 143 -8.22 2.15 -7.68
CA ALA A 143 -8.56 3.52 -7.30
C ALA A 143 -10.09 3.78 -7.37
N LYS A 144 -10.76 3.31 -8.43
CA LYS A 144 -12.23 3.37 -8.57
C LYS A 144 -12.94 2.60 -7.46
N ASN A 145 -12.46 1.41 -7.11
CA ASN A 145 -13.02 0.60 -6.04
C ASN A 145 -12.83 1.26 -4.67
N ALA A 146 -11.66 1.88 -4.43
CA ALA A 146 -11.40 2.65 -3.23
C ALA A 146 -12.31 3.90 -3.12
N SER A 147 -12.56 4.62 -4.22
CA SER A 147 -13.52 5.72 -4.23
C SER A 147 -14.96 5.25 -4.01
N ASN A 148 -15.37 4.14 -4.62
CA ASN A 148 -16.69 3.54 -4.41
C ASN A 148 -16.91 3.10 -2.95
N LEU A 149 -15.89 2.50 -2.32
CA LEU A 149 -15.93 2.17 -0.89
C LEU A 149 -16.02 3.44 -0.02
N ARG A 150 -15.31 4.51 -0.39
CA ARG A 150 -15.39 5.80 0.31
C ARG A 150 -16.75 6.47 0.12
N GLU A 151 -17.35 6.44 -1.06
CA GLU A 151 -18.70 6.96 -1.33
C GLU A 151 -19.79 6.11 -0.66
N ASN A 152 -19.67 4.79 -0.65
CA ASN A 152 -20.54 3.91 0.15
C ASN A 152 -20.34 4.11 1.65
N SER A 153 -19.14 4.51 2.10
CA SER A 153 -18.88 4.88 3.49
C SER A 153 -19.42 6.27 3.86
N LEU A 154 -19.38 7.23 2.92
CA LEU A 154 -19.88 8.60 3.05
C LEU A 154 -21.40 8.69 2.88
N THR A 155 -22.00 7.74 2.18
CA THR A 155 -23.44 7.48 2.28
C THR A 155 -23.67 6.73 3.58
N LEU A 156 -23.79 7.46 4.69
CA LEU A 156 -24.40 6.94 5.90
C LEU A 156 -25.87 6.63 5.58
N GLN A 157 -26.14 5.53 4.88
CA GLN A 157 -27.48 4.96 4.85
C GLN A 157 -27.73 4.47 6.27
N ILE A 158 -28.46 5.29 7.03
CA ILE A 158 -29.15 4.83 8.23
C ILE A 158 -29.88 3.56 7.81
N PRO A 159 -29.65 2.40 8.46
CA PRO A 159 -30.36 1.18 8.10
C PRO A 159 -31.87 1.48 8.12
N ASP A 160 -32.58 1.09 7.06
CA ASP A 160 -34.04 1.16 7.04
C ASP A 160 -34.61 0.39 8.25
N GLU A 161 -35.83 0.72 8.68
CA GLU A 161 -36.41 0.15 9.92
C GLU A 161 -36.48 -1.38 9.90
N ALA A 162 -36.68 -2.01 8.74
CA ALA A 162 -36.76 -3.46 8.63
C ALA A 162 -35.36 -4.09 8.78
N THR A 163 -34.34 -3.49 8.16
CA THR A 163 -32.94 -3.92 8.31
C THR A 163 -32.43 -3.68 9.72
N LEU A 164 -32.73 -2.52 10.32
CA LEU A 164 -32.42 -2.22 11.71
C LEU A 164 -33.03 -3.26 12.66
N SER A 165 -34.32 -3.58 12.49
CA SER A 165 -35.02 -4.55 13.33
C SER A 165 -34.41 -5.95 13.25
N ARG A 166 -34.03 -6.41 12.05
CA ARG A 166 -33.36 -7.71 11.86
C ARG A 166 -31.99 -7.75 12.52
N LEU A 167 -31.20 -6.69 12.38
CA LEU A 167 -29.86 -6.59 12.97
C LEU A 167 -29.91 -6.50 14.49
N VAL A 168 -30.90 -5.78 15.05
CA VAL A 168 -31.13 -5.73 16.50
C VAL A 168 -31.52 -7.11 17.02
N ALA A 169 -32.44 -7.82 16.34
CA ALA A 169 -32.83 -9.18 16.73
C ALA A 169 -31.62 -10.13 16.79
N ALA A 170 -30.81 -10.18 15.74
CA ALA A 170 -29.60 -11.01 15.71
C ALA A 170 -28.59 -10.68 16.82
N ARG A 171 -28.53 -9.41 17.27
CA ARG A 171 -27.64 -8.97 18.36
C ARG A 171 -28.19 -9.26 19.74
N LEU A 172 -29.51 -9.43 19.89
CA LEU A 172 -30.11 -9.88 21.13
C LEU A 172 -29.75 -11.34 21.44
N ASP A 173 -29.45 -12.15 20.41
CA ASP A 173 -29.02 -13.54 20.58
C ASP A 173 -27.55 -13.67 21.03
N LEU A 174 -26.79 -12.56 21.05
CA LEU A 174 -25.40 -12.59 21.50
C LEU A 174 -25.31 -12.83 23.03
N PRO A 175 -24.29 -13.56 23.52
CA PRO A 175 -24.12 -13.86 24.94
C PRO A 175 -24.10 -12.63 25.85
N VAL A 176 -23.64 -11.48 25.34
CA VAL A 176 -23.63 -10.21 26.07
C VAL A 176 -25.04 -9.67 26.32
N SER A 177 -25.94 -9.81 25.35
CA SER A 177 -27.34 -9.37 25.45
C SER A 177 -28.12 -10.29 26.39
N GLN A 178 -27.88 -11.60 26.31
CA GLN A 178 -28.50 -12.59 27.19
C GLN A 178 -28.09 -12.37 28.66
N ARG A 179 -26.80 -12.15 28.95
CA ARG A 179 -26.34 -11.82 30.31
C ARG A 179 -26.98 -10.56 30.89
N LEU A 180 -27.26 -9.55 30.08
CA LEU A 180 -27.95 -8.34 30.53
C LEU A 180 -29.43 -8.60 30.83
N LEU A 181 -30.09 -9.46 30.04
CA LEU A 181 -31.45 -9.88 30.32
C LEU A 181 -31.52 -10.68 31.62
N ASP A 182 -30.56 -11.58 31.86
CA ASP A 182 -30.45 -12.37 33.08
C ASP A 182 -30.21 -11.49 34.33
N GLN A 183 -29.52 -10.36 34.15
CA GLN A 183 -29.33 -9.32 35.17
C GLN A 183 -30.54 -8.37 35.32
N ASN A 184 -31.69 -8.74 34.74
CA ASN A 184 -32.96 -8.03 34.84
C ASN A 184 -32.97 -6.62 34.20
N PHE A 185 -32.10 -6.37 33.22
CA PHE A 185 -32.20 -5.18 32.39
C PHE A 185 -33.38 -5.30 31.41
N LYS A 186 -34.16 -4.22 31.27
CA LYS A 186 -35.32 -4.22 30.37
C LYS A 186 -34.89 -4.41 28.91
N LEU A 187 -35.53 -5.37 28.23
CA LEU A 187 -35.30 -5.67 26.81
C LEU A 187 -35.43 -4.43 25.90
N SER A 188 -36.34 -3.50 26.23
CA SER A 188 -36.50 -2.24 25.48
C SER A 188 -35.27 -1.33 25.53
N VAL A 189 -34.54 -1.34 26.64
CA VAL A 189 -33.30 -0.56 26.81
C VAL A 189 -32.17 -1.18 26.01
N ILE A 190 -32.07 -2.51 26.00
CA ILE A 190 -31.04 -3.25 25.26
C ILE A 190 -31.28 -3.10 23.74
N LYS A 191 -32.53 -3.24 23.28
CA LYS A 191 -32.93 -2.98 21.89
C LYS A 191 -32.53 -1.57 21.46
N ARG A 192 -32.94 -0.57 22.24
CA ARG A 192 -32.63 0.83 21.92
C ARG A 192 -31.13 1.11 21.83
N CYS A 193 -30.34 0.49 22.71
CA CYS A 193 -28.88 0.65 22.68
C CYS A 193 -28.24 0.04 21.42
N TRP A 194 -28.73 -1.13 20.98
CA TRP A 194 -28.31 -1.72 19.71
C TRP A 194 -28.75 -0.92 18.49
N GLU A 195 -29.98 -0.37 18.50
CA GLU A 195 -30.48 0.54 17.47
C GLU A 195 -29.59 1.79 17.36
N ASP A 196 -29.30 2.44 18.49
CA ASP A 196 -28.49 3.65 18.53
C ASP A 196 -27.05 3.38 18.05
N GLN A 197 -26.48 2.20 18.34
CA GLN A 197 -25.18 1.83 17.79
C GLN A 197 -25.23 1.63 16.26
N LEU A 198 -26.23 0.91 15.76
CA LEU A 198 -26.37 0.62 14.34
C LEU A 198 -26.55 1.91 13.53
N ARG A 199 -27.32 2.87 14.06
CA ARG A 199 -27.55 4.16 13.43
C ARG A 199 -26.32 5.08 13.47
N LEU A 200 -25.53 5.03 14.56
CA LEU A 200 -24.38 5.92 14.74
C LEU A 200 -23.04 5.34 14.25
N LYS A 201 -23.03 4.14 13.64
CA LYS A 201 -21.83 3.43 13.16
C LYS A 201 -20.68 3.38 14.19
N ARG A 202 -21.00 3.29 15.49
CA ARG A 202 -19.97 3.28 16.55
C ARG A 202 -19.46 1.85 16.76
N ASN A 203 -18.14 1.66 16.72
CA ASN A 203 -17.51 0.40 17.10
C ASN A 203 -17.48 0.30 18.64
N PHE A 204 -18.28 -0.60 19.22
CA PHE A 204 -18.14 -0.93 20.63
C PHE A 204 -16.99 -1.94 20.78
N HIS A 205 -15.77 -1.44 20.94
CA HIS A 205 -14.60 -2.30 21.17
C HIS A 205 -14.51 -2.80 22.63
N SER A 206 -15.48 -2.48 23.50
CA SER A 206 -15.49 -2.92 24.90
C SER A 206 -16.89 -2.88 25.53
N PHE A 207 -17.18 -3.90 26.33
CA PHE A 207 -18.35 -4.01 27.23
C PHE A 207 -18.50 -2.79 28.15
N LEU A 208 -17.37 -2.18 28.57
CA LEU A 208 -17.36 -0.97 29.40
C LEU A 208 -18.04 0.22 28.71
N PHE A 209 -17.92 0.34 27.38
CA PHE A 209 -18.48 1.45 26.63
C PHE A 209 -19.98 1.27 26.35
N PHE A 210 -20.43 0.02 26.18
CA PHE A 210 -21.86 -0.30 26.08
C PHE A 210 -22.59 0.05 27.38
N CYS A 211 -22.04 -0.33 28.54
CA CYS A 211 -22.56 0.03 29.86
C CYS A 211 -22.53 1.55 30.11
N THR A 212 -21.51 2.25 29.60
CA THR A 212 -21.42 3.73 29.66
C THR A 212 -22.48 4.40 28.76
N SER A 213 -22.82 3.80 27.63
CA SER A 213 -23.89 4.26 26.74
C SER A 213 -25.28 4.01 27.36
N ILE A 214 -25.47 2.88 28.05
CA ILE A 214 -26.69 2.62 28.86
C ILE A 214 -26.85 3.69 29.96
N ARG A 215 -25.76 4.08 30.64
CA ARG A 215 -25.78 5.17 31.65
C ARG A 215 -26.13 6.56 31.07
N ARG A 216 -25.76 6.84 29.82
CA ARG A 216 -26.06 8.12 29.13
C ARG A 216 -27.43 8.14 28.44
N SER A 217 -28.04 6.97 28.24
CA SER A 217 -29.41 6.86 27.73
C SER A 217 -30.36 7.34 28.83
N ASN A 218 -31.08 8.44 28.59
CA ASN A 218 -31.99 9.10 29.55
C ASN A 218 -33.13 8.22 30.13
N VAL A 219 -33.15 6.91 29.86
CA VAL A 219 -34.10 5.94 30.41
C VAL A 219 -33.70 5.45 31.81
N PHE A 220 -32.41 5.52 32.20
CA PHE A 220 -31.98 5.03 33.52
C PHE A 220 -32.13 6.02 34.67
N ARG A 221 -32.49 7.29 34.42
CA ARG A 221 -32.72 8.28 35.49
C ARG A 221 -34.08 8.13 36.20
N LYS A 222 -34.98 7.27 35.73
CA LYS A 222 -36.34 7.12 36.30
C LYS A 222 -36.68 5.75 36.87
N THR A 223 -35.77 4.77 36.81
CA THR A 223 -35.97 3.49 37.49
C THR A 223 -34.88 3.27 38.52
N THR A 224 -35.17 3.80 39.70
CA THR A 224 -34.79 3.30 41.03
C THR A 224 -33.31 3.30 41.41
N GLU A 225 -33.00 4.22 42.33
CA GLU A 225 -31.79 4.48 43.10
C GLU A 225 -31.30 3.34 44.02
N ALA A 226 -31.61 2.07 43.77
CA ALA A 226 -31.24 1.00 44.69
C ALA A 226 -30.74 -0.25 43.96
N SER A 227 -29.43 -0.29 43.66
CA SER A 227 -28.55 -1.50 43.59
C SER A 227 -27.36 -1.31 42.65
N VAL A 228 -26.62 -0.20 42.81
CA VAL A 228 -25.31 0.00 42.19
C VAL A 228 -24.32 0.25 43.33
N PRO A 229 -23.91 -0.81 44.07
CA PRO A 229 -22.51 -1.21 43.98
C PRO A 229 -22.30 -2.69 44.37
N LYS A 230 -22.15 -3.59 43.40
CA LYS A 230 -21.46 -4.88 43.63
C LYS A 230 -20.81 -5.51 42.39
N ILE A 231 -21.26 -5.14 41.19
CA ILE A 231 -20.70 -5.69 39.94
C ILE A 231 -19.31 -5.12 39.60
N ILE A 232 -18.87 -4.04 40.23
CA ILE A 232 -17.57 -3.40 39.91
C ILE A 232 -16.39 -4.03 40.67
N GLN A 233 -16.59 -4.76 41.77
CA GLN A 233 -15.48 -5.36 42.52
C GLN A 233 -15.00 -6.72 41.98
N GLU A 234 -15.82 -7.43 41.19
CA GLU A 234 -15.41 -8.72 40.62
C GLU A 234 -14.63 -8.59 39.30
N ALA A 235 -14.73 -7.45 38.60
CA ALA A 235 -14.01 -7.24 37.34
C ALA A 235 -12.49 -7.01 37.54
N ASP A 236 -12.08 -6.47 38.68
CA ASP A 236 -10.66 -6.28 39.03
C ASP A 236 -10.01 -7.54 39.60
N SER A 237 -10.80 -8.54 40.01
CA SER A 237 -10.30 -9.81 40.58
C SER A 237 -9.99 -10.89 39.54
N ILE A 238 -10.42 -10.70 38.28
CA ILE A 238 -10.16 -11.65 37.18
C ILE A 238 -8.80 -11.36 36.49
N ASN A 239 -8.19 -10.19 36.74
CA ASN A 239 -6.94 -9.78 36.09
C ASN A 239 -5.66 -10.06 36.90
N THR A 240 -5.74 -10.68 38.09
CA THR A 240 -4.58 -10.95 38.95
C THR A 240 -4.23 -12.44 39.14
N SER A 241 -4.92 -13.35 38.46
CA SER A 241 -4.65 -14.80 38.54
C SER A 241 -4.55 -15.48 37.16
N SER A 242 -3.84 -14.85 36.23
CA SER A 242 -3.28 -15.53 35.05
C SER A 242 -1.89 -14.98 34.68
N THR A 243 -1.01 -14.94 35.67
CA THR A 243 0.42 -15.18 35.46
C THR A 243 0.66 -16.67 35.67
N ASN A 244 0.81 -17.45 34.59
CA ASN A 244 1.90 -18.40 34.45
C ASN A 244 1.86 -19.23 33.16
N GLN A 245 3.05 -19.33 32.57
CA GLN A 245 3.61 -20.40 31.75
C GLN A 245 3.33 -20.43 30.24
N VAL A 246 4.25 -19.75 29.54
CA VAL A 246 4.72 -20.07 28.19
C VAL A 246 5.32 -21.49 28.20
N PRO A 247 4.89 -22.42 27.34
CA PRO A 247 5.57 -23.71 27.18
C PRO A 247 6.91 -23.52 26.44
N GLN A 248 7.99 -24.05 27.02
CA GLN A 248 9.33 -24.08 26.41
C GLN A 248 9.35 -25.03 25.19
N PRO A 249 10.06 -24.68 24.10
CA PRO A 249 10.22 -25.55 22.94
C PRO A 249 11.18 -26.71 23.25
N LYS A 250 10.80 -27.90 22.77
CA LYS A 250 11.52 -29.17 22.95
C LYS A 250 12.84 -29.18 22.16
N PRO A 251 13.96 -29.70 22.69
CA PRO A 251 15.23 -29.75 21.96
C PRO A 251 15.21 -30.78 20.82
N PRO A 252 15.99 -30.58 19.75
CA PRO A 252 16.06 -31.48 18.60
C PRO A 252 16.80 -32.77 18.95
N LEU A 253 16.32 -33.90 18.39
CA LEU A 253 16.96 -35.20 18.50
C LEU A 253 18.26 -35.23 17.65
N ASP A 254 19.33 -35.70 18.28
CA ASP A 254 20.66 -35.95 17.72
C ASP A 254 20.64 -37.11 16.70
N PRO A 255 21.16 -36.94 15.48
CA PRO A 255 21.23 -37.99 14.47
C PRO A 255 22.60 -38.67 14.50
N THR A 256 22.84 -39.57 15.46
CA THR A 256 23.98 -40.48 15.35
C THR A 256 23.70 -41.84 15.98
N ILE A 257 23.59 -42.87 15.13
CA ILE A 257 24.08 -44.27 15.24
C ILE A 257 23.07 -45.31 14.71
N PRO A 258 23.52 -46.32 13.94
CA PRO A 258 22.74 -47.05 12.93
C PRO A 258 22.33 -48.47 13.38
N ASN A 259 21.36 -49.09 12.69
CA ASN A 259 21.21 -50.55 12.53
C ASN A 259 20.19 -50.79 11.40
N ALA A 260 20.54 -51.36 10.24
CA ALA A 260 20.95 -52.75 9.94
C ALA A 260 19.78 -53.75 9.94
N CYS A 261 19.55 -54.36 8.76
CA CYS A 261 18.74 -55.54 8.42
C CYS A 261 17.22 -55.40 8.68
N ILE A 262 16.32 -55.74 7.75
CA ILE A 262 16.19 -56.92 6.87
C ILE A 262 15.56 -56.49 5.54
#